data_AF-A0A945K9T2-F1
#
_entry.id   AF-A0A945K9T2-F1
#
_cell.length_a   1.000
_cell.length_b   1.000
_cell.length_c   1.000
_cell.angle_alpha   90.00
_cell.angle_beta   90.00
_cell.angle_gamma   90.00
#
_symmetry.space_group_name_H-M   'P 1'
#
loop_
_entity.id
_entity.type
_entity.pdbx_description
1 polymer ?
#
loop_
_entity_poly.entity_id
_entity_poly.type
_entity_poly.pdbx_seq_one_letter_code
_entity_poly.pdbx_strand_id
1 'polypeptide(L)'
;MSEIRLQQDLFNQLLSLITKAGITQEQLLHQARINGLSASDSSIFSSIEAVILLSTAAELINDPYLGIRLGQQVGIDSYGTFGFAIMSCANLRESIELLLRYGKVFFKPHWESENHNGGLWLWHNLTKGTPAQQRLIAELSFSQMSLIGNSLYRSRLKGAELQLIYSEPPDSAYYQSFFDMKVIFGAERNQLFLPAHVLDTPLKTANIPDHVVFHQQCEEMLRSLSSGEKTTTEVRRLLLQSAGDFFDINQVAARLNMSERSLRRRLNAESVSFRTLFEEVRDLLATE
;
A
#
# COMPACT_ATOMS: atom_id res chain seq x y z
N MET A 1 -0.30 3.68 10.20
CA MET A 1 -1.68 3.17 10.01
C MET A 1 -2.05 2.86 8.56
N SER A 2 -1.35 3.40 7.56
CA SER A 2 -1.46 2.91 6.18
C SER A 2 -1.22 1.40 6.12
N GLU A 3 -0.19 0.90 6.81
CA GLU A 3 0.10 -0.53 6.95
C GLU A 3 -1.06 -1.33 7.57
N ILE A 4 -1.66 -0.84 8.67
CA ILE A 4 -2.78 -1.52 9.36
C ILE A 4 -4.02 -1.58 8.45
N ARG A 5 -4.38 -0.48 7.80
CA ARG A 5 -5.53 -0.45 6.87
C ARG A 5 -5.29 -1.36 5.68
N LEU A 6 -4.11 -1.29 5.08
CA LEU A 6 -3.72 -2.14 3.97
C LEU A 6 -3.80 -3.63 4.34
N GLN A 7 -3.31 -4.00 5.52
CA GLN A 7 -3.41 -5.39 6.01
C GLN A 7 -4.85 -5.82 6.23
N GLN A 8 -5.69 -4.97 6.82
CA GLN A 8 -7.11 -5.26 7.03
C GLN A 8 -7.86 -5.43 5.71
N ASP A 9 -7.67 -4.52 4.76
CA ASP A 9 -8.29 -4.60 3.44
C ASP A 9 -7.80 -5.85 2.69
N LEU A 10 -6.49 -6.11 2.69
CA LEU A 10 -5.93 -7.33 2.10
C LEU A 10 -6.53 -8.60 2.71
N PHE A 11 -6.66 -8.65 4.03
CA PHE A 11 -7.26 -9.78 4.73
C PHE A 11 -8.74 -9.95 4.38
N ASN A 12 -9.50 -8.86 4.33
CA ASN A 12 -10.92 -8.88 3.94
C ASN A 12 -11.11 -9.38 2.49
N GLN A 13 -10.26 -8.93 1.56
CA GLN A 13 -10.29 -9.40 0.17
C GLN A 13 -9.88 -10.88 0.07
N LEU A 14 -8.88 -11.31 0.85
CA LEU A 14 -8.51 -12.71 0.96
C LEU A 14 -9.68 -13.57 1.44
N LEU A 15 -10.38 -13.15 2.50
CA LEU A 15 -11.57 -13.83 3.02
C LEU A 15 -12.68 -13.91 1.96
N SER A 16 -12.91 -12.84 1.20
CA SER A 16 -13.87 -12.83 0.08
C SER A 16 -13.51 -13.88 -0.97
N LEU A 17 -12.23 -13.96 -1.35
CA LEU A 17 -11.75 -14.91 -2.36
C LEU A 17 -11.87 -16.37 -1.91
N ILE A 18 -11.43 -16.70 -0.69
CA ILE A 18 -11.51 -18.08 -0.19
C ILE A 18 -12.97 -18.51 0.04
N THR A 19 -13.83 -17.60 0.47
CA THR A 19 -15.26 -17.90 0.68
C THR A 19 -15.96 -18.23 -0.63
N LYS A 20 -15.61 -17.53 -1.72
CA LYS A 20 -16.10 -17.86 -3.09
C LYS A 20 -15.64 -19.24 -3.55
N ALA A 21 -14.50 -19.72 -3.04
CA ALA A 21 -14.00 -21.07 -3.29
C ALA A 21 -14.55 -22.13 -2.30
N GLY A 22 -15.47 -21.75 -1.41
CA GLY A 22 -16.10 -22.66 -0.45
C GLY A 22 -15.28 -22.92 0.82
N ILE A 23 -14.23 -22.14 1.07
CA ILE A 23 -13.39 -22.24 2.26
C ILE A 23 -13.79 -21.16 3.27
N THR A 24 -14.01 -21.54 4.54
CA THR A 24 -14.34 -20.60 5.61
C THR A 24 -13.10 -19.97 6.24
N GLN A 25 -13.29 -18.85 6.95
CA GLN A 25 -12.23 -18.22 7.73
C GLN A 25 -11.65 -19.18 8.78
N GLU A 26 -12.49 -19.97 9.45
CA GLU A 26 -12.05 -20.94 10.45
C GLU A 26 -11.15 -22.01 9.85
N GLN A 27 -11.48 -22.51 8.65
CA GLN A 27 -10.66 -23.48 7.94
C GLN A 27 -9.28 -22.89 7.58
N LEU A 28 -9.25 -21.65 7.07
CA LEU A 28 -8.00 -20.94 6.79
C LEU A 28 -7.16 -20.77 8.07
N LEU A 29 -7.73 -20.22 9.14
CA LEU A 29 -7.00 -19.96 10.37
C LEU A 29 -6.53 -21.25 11.04
N HIS A 30 -7.34 -22.31 11.00
CA HIS A 30 -6.95 -23.63 11.50
C HIS A 30 -5.75 -24.18 10.74
N GLN A 31 -5.79 -24.21 9.41
CA GLN A 31 -4.68 -24.69 8.60
C GLN A 31 -3.45 -23.78 8.73
N ALA A 32 -3.63 -22.47 8.83
CA ALA A 32 -2.53 -21.53 8.98
C ALA A 32 -1.81 -21.73 10.32
N ARG A 33 -2.54 -22.03 11.40
CA ARG A 33 -1.96 -22.40 12.71
C ARG A 33 -1.14 -23.68 12.62
N ILE A 34 -1.61 -24.69 11.88
CA ILE A 34 -0.81 -25.90 11.60
C ILE A 34 0.48 -25.53 10.84
N ASN A 35 0.39 -24.59 9.91
CA ASN A 35 1.53 -24.08 9.13
C ASN A 35 2.41 -23.06 9.89
N GLY A 36 2.18 -22.88 11.20
CA GLY A 36 3.03 -22.05 12.08
C GLY A 36 2.56 -20.62 12.30
N LEU A 37 1.32 -20.26 11.95
CA LEU A 37 0.71 -19.00 12.34
C LEU A 37 0.58 -18.94 13.87
N SER A 38 0.99 -17.83 14.48
CA SER A 38 0.83 -17.66 15.92
C SER A 38 -0.67 -17.58 16.29
N ALA A 39 -1.02 -17.97 17.51
CA ALA A 39 -2.40 -17.95 18.01
C ALA A 39 -2.89 -16.53 18.34
N SER A 40 -2.74 -15.59 17.42
CA SER A 40 -3.33 -14.26 17.51
C SER A 40 -4.72 -14.27 16.86
N ASP A 41 -5.73 -13.81 17.59
CA ASP A 41 -7.08 -13.57 17.05
C ASP A 41 -7.21 -12.16 16.43
N SER A 42 -6.09 -11.45 16.22
CA SER A 42 -6.09 -10.14 15.56
C SER A 42 -6.14 -10.24 14.04
N SER A 43 -6.83 -9.30 13.39
CA SER A 43 -6.77 -9.09 11.92
C SER A 43 -5.49 -8.39 11.45
N ILE A 44 -4.59 -8.06 12.39
CA ILE A 44 -3.28 -7.46 12.14
C ILE A 44 -2.25 -8.59 12.23
N PHE A 45 -1.45 -8.74 11.19
CA PHE A 45 -0.49 -9.83 11.05
C PHE A 45 0.91 -9.25 10.84
N SER A 46 1.92 -9.85 11.46
CA SER A 46 3.31 -9.57 11.09
C SER A 46 3.56 -10.00 9.63
N SER A 47 4.64 -9.51 9.02
CA SER A 47 4.99 -9.87 7.63
C SER A 47 5.15 -11.38 7.42
N ILE A 48 5.61 -12.11 8.44
CA ILE A 48 5.76 -13.57 8.39
C ILE A 48 4.39 -14.24 8.44
N GLU A 49 3.51 -13.80 9.33
CA GLU A 49 2.15 -14.33 9.47
C GLU A 49 1.30 -14.08 8.22
N ALA A 50 1.46 -12.91 7.59
CA ALA A 50 0.82 -12.60 6.32
C ALA A 50 1.26 -13.58 5.22
N VAL A 51 2.55 -13.92 5.13
CA VAL A 51 3.06 -14.91 4.17
C VAL A 51 2.45 -16.29 4.44
N ILE A 52 2.37 -16.72 5.70
CA ILE A 52 1.78 -18.02 6.08
C ILE A 52 0.29 -18.06 5.70
N LEU A 53 -0.47 -17.01 6.00
CA LEU A 53 -1.89 -16.92 5.65
C LEU A 53 -2.11 -17.00 4.15
N LEU A 54 -1.35 -16.21 3.39
CA LEU A 54 -1.49 -16.14 1.94
C LEU A 54 -1.11 -17.47 1.27
N SER A 55 -0.01 -18.11 1.69
CA SER A 55 0.39 -19.41 1.14
C SER A 55 -0.61 -20.50 1.52
N THR A 56 -1.08 -20.51 2.76
CA THR A 56 -2.11 -21.46 3.22
C THR A 56 -3.40 -21.30 2.44
N ALA A 57 -3.84 -20.07 2.21
CA ALA A 57 -5.03 -19.80 1.41
C ALA A 57 -4.86 -20.31 -0.02
N ALA A 58 -3.72 -20.04 -0.67
CA ALA A 58 -3.44 -20.52 -2.03
C ALA A 58 -3.47 -22.05 -2.13
N GLU A 59 -2.94 -22.74 -1.13
CA GLU A 59 -2.98 -24.21 -1.03
C GLU A 59 -4.41 -24.73 -0.85
N LEU A 60 -5.17 -24.17 0.10
CA LEU A 60 -6.54 -24.62 0.42
C LEU A 60 -7.51 -24.49 -0.76
N ILE A 61 -7.42 -23.40 -1.52
CA ILE A 61 -8.28 -23.18 -2.69
C ILE A 61 -7.69 -23.77 -3.97
N ASN A 62 -6.51 -24.41 -3.89
CA ASN A 62 -5.75 -24.96 -5.02
C ASN A 62 -5.56 -23.95 -6.16
N ASP A 63 -5.09 -22.75 -5.83
CA ASP A 63 -4.96 -21.67 -6.80
C ASP A 63 -3.56 -21.05 -6.85
N PRO A 64 -2.78 -21.37 -7.90
CA PRO A 64 -1.40 -20.90 -8.03
C PRO A 64 -1.30 -19.41 -8.37
N TYR A 65 -2.41 -18.72 -8.67
CA TYR A 65 -2.45 -17.31 -9.07
C TYR A 65 -3.20 -16.43 -8.07
N LEU A 66 -3.38 -16.92 -6.83
CA LEU A 66 -4.02 -16.15 -5.76
C LEU A 66 -3.35 -14.79 -5.54
N GLY A 67 -2.01 -14.75 -5.59
CA GLY A 67 -1.24 -13.51 -5.44
C GLY A 67 -1.67 -12.46 -6.47
N ILE A 68 -1.73 -12.84 -7.75
CA ILE A 68 -2.17 -11.95 -8.83
C ILE A 68 -3.59 -11.46 -8.59
N ARG A 69 -4.56 -12.35 -8.34
CA ARG A 69 -5.96 -11.93 -8.19
C ARG A 69 -6.19 -11.07 -6.96
N LEU A 70 -5.56 -11.40 -5.84
CA LEU A 70 -5.67 -10.60 -4.63
C LEU A 70 -5.09 -9.21 -4.83
N GLY A 71 -3.98 -9.09 -5.57
CA GLY A 71 -3.39 -7.80 -5.90
C GLY A 71 -4.29 -6.90 -6.75
N GLN A 72 -5.20 -7.48 -7.52
CA GLN A 72 -6.21 -6.73 -8.29
C GLN A 72 -7.42 -6.26 -7.45
N GLN A 73 -7.48 -6.60 -6.17
CA GLN A 73 -8.59 -6.24 -5.27
C GLN A 73 -8.21 -5.21 -4.21
N VAL A 74 -6.94 -4.82 -4.15
CA VAL A 74 -6.42 -3.87 -3.14
C VAL A 74 -5.92 -2.62 -3.85
N GLY A 75 -6.77 -1.59 -3.88
CA GLY A 75 -6.54 -0.35 -4.58
C GLY A 75 -5.73 0.68 -3.79
N ILE A 76 -5.56 1.87 -4.38
CA ILE A 76 -4.81 2.99 -3.77
C ILE A 76 -5.47 3.50 -2.48
N ASP A 77 -6.79 3.34 -2.35
CA ASP A 77 -7.59 3.73 -1.18
C ASP A 77 -7.20 2.95 0.08
N SER A 78 -6.73 1.71 -0.05
CA SER A 78 -6.23 0.89 1.06
C SER A 78 -4.94 1.45 1.69
N TYR A 79 -4.23 2.32 0.98
CA TYR A 79 -2.98 2.93 1.47
C TYR A 79 -3.21 4.15 2.39
N GLY A 80 -4.46 4.58 2.59
CA GLY A 80 -4.80 5.71 3.46
C GLY A 80 -4.05 6.98 3.08
N THR A 81 -3.49 7.69 4.07
CA THR A 81 -2.71 8.93 3.87
C THR A 81 -1.57 8.78 2.86
N PHE A 82 -0.91 7.63 2.84
CA PHE A 82 0.16 7.38 1.87
C PHE A 82 -0.38 7.26 0.44
N GLY A 83 -1.57 6.68 0.27
CA GLY A 83 -2.29 6.66 -1.01
C GLY A 83 -2.68 8.07 -1.48
N PHE A 84 -3.19 8.91 -0.56
CA PHE A 84 -3.47 10.32 -0.87
C PHE A 84 -2.22 11.09 -1.29
N ALA A 85 -1.09 10.86 -0.62
CA ALA A 85 0.17 11.50 -0.99
C ALA A 85 0.66 11.06 -2.38
N ILE A 86 0.47 9.79 -2.75
CA ILE A 86 0.72 9.33 -4.12
C ILE A 86 -0.21 10.05 -5.11
N MET A 87 -1.50 10.18 -4.78
CA MET A 87 -2.50 10.83 -5.64
C MET A 87 -2.29 12.33 -5.82
N SER A 88 -1.48 12.96 -4.96
CA SER A 88 -1.05 14.37 -5.06
C SER A 88 0.32 14.54 -5.72
N CYS A 89 0.97 13.48 -6.21
CA CYS A 89 2.14 13.61 -7.08
C CYS A 89 1.75 14.14 -8.47
N ALA A 90 2.69 14.77 -9.19
CA ALA A 90 2.44 15.26 -10.53
C ALA A 90 2.52 14.16 -11.59
N ASN A 91 3.42 13.19 -11.39
CA ASN A 91 3.71 12.11 -12.33
C ASN A 91 4.18 10.83 -11.60
N LEU A 92 4.33 9.74 -12.36
CA LEU A 92 4.72 8.44 -11.82
C LEU A 92 6.10 8.46 -11.15
N ARG A 93 7.04 9.26 -11.67
CA ARG A 93 8.37 9.45 -11.11
C ARG A 93 8.29 9.93 -9.67
N GLU A 94 7.55 11.00 -9.42
CA GLU A 94 7.34 11.55 -8.07
C GLU A 94 6.67 10.52 -7.15
N SER A 95 5.67 9.78 -7.63
CA SER A 95 5.03 8.73 -6.84
C SER A 95 5.99 7.60 -6.45
N ILE A 96 6.89 7.20 -7.35
CA ILE A 96 7.91 6.18 -7.06
C ILE A 96 8.98 6.73 -6.10
N GLU A 97 9.40 7.98 -6.27
CA GLU A 97 10.33 8.63 -5.33
C GLU A 97 9.74 8.68 -3.92
N LEU A 98 8.46 9.03 -3.80
CA LEU A 98 7.71 9.03 -2.55
C LEU A 98 7.61 7.61 -1.96
N LEU A 99 7.36 6.59 -2.80
CA LEU A 99 7.36 5.19 -2.42
C LEU A 99 8.71 4.70 -1.90
N LEU A 100 9.80 5.03 -2.58
CA LEU A 100 11.14 4.62 -2.16
C LEU A 100 11.59 5.32 -0.88
N ARG A 101 11.18 6.58 -0.70
CA ARG A 101 11.51 7.40 0.47
C ARG A 101 10.76 6.94 1.73
N TYR A 102 9.44 6.81 1.64
CA TYR A 102 8.59 6.55 2.81
C TYR A 102 8.11 5.10 2.92
N GLY A 103 8.10 4.35 1.81
CA GLY A 103 7.65 2.96 1.80
C GLY A 103 8.48 2.04 2.70
N LYS A 104 9.76 2.35 2.95
CA LYS A 104 10.62 1.60 3.90
C LYS A 104 10.07 1.58 5.33
N VAL A 105 9.27 2.57 5.69
CA VAL A 105 8.63 2.67 7.02
C VAL A 105 7.37 1.81 7.10
N PHE A 106 6.66 1.65 5.97
CA PHE A 106 5.30 1.08 5.94
C PHE A 106 5.20 -0.31 5.31
N PHE A 107 6.18 -0.71 4.48
CA PHE A 107 6.13 -1.95 3.71
C PHE A 107 7.34 -2.82 3.99
N LYS A 108 7.06 -4.10 4.24
CA LYS A 108 8.07 -5.16 4.37
C LYS A 108 7.64 -6.35 3.50
N PRO A 109 8.44 -6.77 2.50
CA PRO A 109 9.73 -6.18 2.11
C PRO A 109 9.58 -4.75 1.53
N HIS A 110 10.64 -3.95 1.63
CA HIS A 110 10.65 -2.61 1.04
C HIS A 110 11.10 -2.66 -0.42
N TRP A 111 10.70 -1.64 -1.18
CA TRP A 111 11.14 -1.44 -2.55
C TRP A 111 12.55 -0.87 -2.62
N GLU A 112 13.25 -1.25 -3.68
CA GLU A 112 14.57 -0.80 -4.09
C GLU A 112 14.54 -0.45 -5.57
N SER A 113 15.49 0.38 -6.00
CA SER A 113 15.54 0.85 -7.37
C SER A 113 16.95 1.06 -7.89
N GLU A 114 17.10 0.96 -9.20
CA GLU A 114 18.35 1.24 -9.92
C GLU A 114 18.04 1.95 -11.23
N ASN A 115 18.78 3.01 -11.53
CA ASN A 115 18.66 3.71 -12.81
C ASN A 115 19.25 2.85 -13.92
N HIS A 116 18.52 2.69 -15.03
CA HIS A 116 18.95 1.88 -16.15
C HIS A 116 18.47 2.45 -17.48
N ASN A 117 19.41 2.81 -18.35
CA ASN A 117 19.13 3.35 -19.70
C ASN A 117 18.11 4.51 -19.70
N GLY A 118 18.19 5.40 -18.71
CA GLY A 118 17.25 6.51 -18.52
C GLY A 118 15.89 6.11 -17.92
N GLY A 119 15.59 4.81 -17.84
CA GLY A 119 14.50 4.26 -17.05
C GLY A 119 14.93 3.87 -15.64
N LEU A 120 14.05 3.14 -14.97
CA LEU A 120 14.20 2.70 -13.60
C LEU A 120 13.84 1.22 -13.48
N TRP A 121 14.72 0.43 -12.88
CA TRP A 121 14.38 -0.87 -12.31
C TRP A 121 13.84 -0.68 -10.91
N LEU A 122 12.77 -1.42 -10.59
CA LEU A 122 12.15 -1.45 -9.28
C LEU A 122 11.92 -2.90 -8.83
N TRP A 123 12.36 -3.25 -7.62
CA TRP A 123 12.16 -4.59 -7.06
C TRP A 123 12.02 -4.54 -5.54
N HIS A 124 11.61 -5.65 -4.95
CA HIS A 124 11.68 -5.84 -3.49
C HIS A 124 12.60 -7.03 -3.18
N ASN A 125 13.37 -6.92 -2.10
CA ASN A 125 14.27 -8.00 -1.67
C ASN A 125 13.49 -9.06 -0.87
N LEU A 126 13.03 -10.10 -1.58
CA LEU A 126 12.44 -11.30 -0.98
C LEU A 126 13.53 -12.34 -0.70
N THR A 127 14.15 -12.24 0.47
CA THR A 127 15.22 -13.17 0.88
C THR A 127 14.73 -14.27 1.83
N LYS A 128 13.45 -14.25 2.22
CA LYS A 128 12.85 -15.18 3.19
C LYS A 128 11.64 -15.90 2.57
N GLY A 129 11.36 -17.09 3.09
CA GLY A 129 10.27 -17.96 2.61
C GLY A 129 10.69 -18.92 1.50
N THR A 130 9.83 -19.88 1.19
CA THR A 130 10.04 -20.86 0.11
C THR A 130 9.91 -20.19 -1.27
N PRO A 131 10.41 -20.80 -2.36
CA PRO A 131 10.23 -20.26 -3.71
C PRO A 131 8.76 -19.99 -4.08
N ALA A 132 7.83 -20.85 -3.62
CA ALA A 132 6.40 -20.66 -3.84
C ALA A 132 5.85 -19.43 -3.09
N GLN A 133 6.26 -19.24 -1.84
CA GLN A 133 5.91 -18.04 -1.07
C GLN A 133 6.48 -16.77 -1.71
N GLN A 134 7.74 -16.80 -2.13
CA GLN A 134 8.37 -15.66 -2.80
C GLN A 134 7.66 -15.31 -4.11
N ARG A 135 7.28 -16.31 -4.91
CA ARG A 135 6.47 -16.13 -6.11
C ARG A 135 5.13 -15.47 -5.79
N LEU A 136 4.40 -15.98 -4.80
CA LEU A 136 3.10 -15.45 -4.39
C LEU A 136 3.21 -13.97 -4.00
N ILE A 137 4.20 -13.61 -3.19
CA ILE A 137 4.38 -12.22 -2.73
C ILE A 137 4.81 -11.29 -3.86
N ALA A 138 5.67 -11.77 -4.77
CA ALA A 138 6.04 -11.01 -5.97
C ALA A 138 4.82 -10.74 -6.85
N GLU A 139 4.04 -11.79 -7.16
CA GLU A 139 2.80 -11.67 -7.93
C GLU A 139 1.80 -10.71 -7.31
N LEU A 140 1.59 -10.79 -5.99
CA LEU A 140 0.73 -9.88 -5.24
C LEU A 140 1.21 -8.42 -5.40
N SER A 141 2.48 -8.17 -5.15
CA SER A 141 3.06 -6.82 -5.13
C SER A 141 3.02 -6.17 -6.51
N PHE A 142 3.45 -6.88 -7.57
CA PHE A 142 3.41 -6.34 -8.92
C PHE A 142 1.98 -6.21 -9.45
N SER A 143 1.07 -7.11 -9.06
CA SER A 143 -0.34 -7.01 -9.43
C SER A 143 -0.99 -5.76 -8.82
N GLN A 144 -0.73 -5.44 -7.54
CA GLN A 144 -1.18 -4.19 -6.91
C GLN A 144 -0.62 -2.95 -7.63
N MET A 145 0.68 -2.97 -7.96
CA MET A 145 1.28 -1.88 -8.73
C MET A 145 0.62 -1.70 -10.10
N SER A 146 0.32 -2.79 -10.81
CA SER A 146 -0.39 -2.75 -12.09
C SER A 146 -1.79 -2.13 -11.95
N LEU A 147 -2.56 -2.55 -10.93
CA LEU A 147 -3.88 -2.00 -10.64
C LEU A 147 -3.84 -0.50 -10.35
N ILE A 148 -2.95 -0.07 -9.44
CA ILE A 148 -2.77 1.33 -9.06
C ILE A 148 -2.29 2.15 -10.25
N GLY A 149 -1.37 1.60 -11.04
CA GLY A 149 -0.88 2.23 -12.27
C GLY A 149 -2.02 2.53 -13.25
N ASN A 150 -2.85 1.52 -13.52
CA ASN A 150 -3.98 1.67 -14.45
C ASN A 150 -5.05 2.63 -13.93
N SER A 151 -5.24 2.71 -12.60
CA SER A 151 -6.24 3.60 -12.00
C SER A 151 -5.79 5.07 -11.98
N LEU A 152 -4.50 5.34 -11.72
CA LEU A 152 -4.02 6.72 -11.49
C LEU A 152 -3.50 7.44 -12.75
N TYR A 153 -2.92 6.73 -13.72
CA TYR A 153 -2.18 7.39 -14.81
C TYR A 153 -2.95 7.41 -16.13
N ARG A 154 -2.75 8.47 -16.91
CA ARG A 154 -3.53 8.75 -18.13
C ARG A 154 -3.20 7.82 -19.30
N SER A 155 -2.01 7.23 -19.33
CA SER A 155 -1.57 6.33 -20.39
C SER A 155 -1.27 4.93 -19.86
N ARG A 156 -1.52 3.94 -20.72
CA ARG A 156 -1.00 2.58 -20.55
C ARG A 156 0.52 2.63 -20.43
N LEU A 157 1.09 1.80 -19.56
CA LEU A 157 2.52 1.73 -19.26
C LEU A 157 3.34 1.09 -20.40
N LYS A 158 3.13 1.57 -21.64
CA LYS A 158 3.77 1.01 -22.84
C LYS A 158 5.30 1.08 -22.72
N GLY A 159 5.95 -0.07 -22.88
CA GLY A 159 7.39 -0.21 -22.74
C GLY A 159 7.87 -0.55 -21.33
N ALA A 160 6.96 -0.63 -20.35
CA ALA A 160 7.26 -1.29 -19.09
C ALA A 160 7.47 -2.80 -19.31
N GLU A 161 8.32 -3.40 -18.48
CA GLU A 161 8.61 -4.83 -18.52
C GLU A 161 8.61 -5.41 -17.11
N LEU A 162 7.87 -6.49 -16.90
CA LEU A 162 7.91 -7.27 -15.66
C LEU A 162 8.81 -8.49 -15.88
N GLN A 163 9.86 -8.61 -15.08
CA GLN A 163 10.73 -9.77 -15.05
C GLN A 163 10.43 -10.62 -13.81
N LEU A 164 10.38 -11.93 -13.99
CA LEU A 164 10.05 -12.91 -12.97
C LEU A 164 11.10 -14.00 -12.95
N ILE A 165 11.56 -14.36 -11.75
CA ILE A 165 12.69 -15.29 -11.55
C ILE A 165 12.34 -16.74 -11.90
N TYR A 166 11.06 -17.10 -11.85
CA TYR A 166 10.59 -18.46 -12.08
C TYR A 166 10.33 -18.73 -13.56
N SER A 167 10.40 -20.00 -13.95
CA SER A 167 10.12 -20.47 -15.31
C SER A 167 8.68 -20.14 -15.73
N GLU A 168 8.49 -19.99 -17.04
CA GLU A 168 7.19 -19.69 -17.62
C GLU A 168 6.16 -20.76 -17.23
N PRO A 169 5.04 -20.38 -16.58
CA PRO A 169 3.99 -21.33 -16.22
C PRO A 169 3.18 -21.73 -17.47
N PRO A 170 2.53 -22.92 -17.47
CA PRO A 170 1.74 -23.38 -18.61
C PRO A 170 0.61 -22.42 -19.04
N ASP A 171 0.10 -21.62 -18.12
CA ASP A 171 -0.93 -20.62 -18.36
C ASP A 171 -0.36 -19.19 -18.28
N SER A 172 0.75 -18.95 -18.98
CA SER A 172 1.40 -17.62 -19.02
C SER A 172 0.51 -16.55 -19.67
N ALA A 173 -0.44 -16.96 -20.52
CA ALA A 173 -1.47 -16.08 -21.07
C ALA A 173 -2.33 -15.41 -19.98
N TYR A 174 -2.52 -16.08 -18.84
CA TYR A 174 -3.21 -15.51 -17.69
C TYR A 174 -2.55 -14.21 -17.20
N TYR A 175 -1.21 -14.10 -17.21
CA TYR A 175 -0.50 -12.90 -16.78
C TYR A 175 -0.82 -11.69 -17.66
N GLN A 176 -0.98 -11.89 -18.96
CA GLN A 176 -1.30 -10.81 -19.91
C GLN A 176 -2.69 -10.19 -19.66
N SER A 177 -3.58 -10.89 -18.94
CA SER A 177 -4.88 -10.34 -18.56
C SER A 177 -4.83 -9.33 -17.40
N PHE A 178 -3.73 -9.32 -16.63
CA PHE A 178 -3.54 -8.44 -15.46
C PHE A 178 -2.41 -7.43 -15.62
N PHE A 179 -1.44 -7.76 -16.46
CA PHE A 179 -0.27 -6.94 -16.73
C PHE A 179 -0.36 -6.40 -18.16
N ASP A 180 -0.67 -5.11 -18.31
CA ASP A 180 -0.65 -4.40 -19.60
C ASP A 180 0.80 -4.03 -20.00
N MET A 181 1.70 -4.99 -19.83
CA MET A 181 3.15 -4.85 -20.03
C MET A 181 3.76 -6.21 -20.38
N LYS A 182 4.96 -6.18 -20.98
CA LYS A 182 5.66 -7.40 -21.35
C LYS A 182 6.11 -8.15 -20.09
N VAL A 183 5.80 -9.44 -20.00
CA VAL A 183 6.23 -10.31 -18.89
C VAL A 183 7.31 -11.26 -19.39
N ILE A 184 8.45 -11.30 -18.68
CA ILE A 184 9.62 -12.12 -19.00
C ILE A 184 9.85 -13.08 -17.83
N PHE A 185 9.80 -14.38 -18.12
CA PHE A 185 10.04 -15.45 -17.13
C PHE A 185 11.48 -15.95 -17.19
N GLY A 186 11.96 -16.59 -16.11
CA GLY A 186 13.32 -17.11 -16.00
C GLY A 186 14.41 -16.05 -15.95
N ALA A 187 14.07 -14.84 -15.49
CA ALA A 187 15.02 -13.75 -15.31
C ALA A 187 15.87 -13.94 -14.03
N GLU A 188 16.86 -13.07 -13.81
CA GLU A 188 17.72 -13.13 -12.60
C GLU A 188 16.97 -12.76 -11.31
N ARG A 189 15.95 -11.91 -11.40
CA ARG A 189 15.17 -11.42 -10.26
C ARG A 189 13.75 -11.03 -10.63
N ASN A 190 12.90 -10.91 -9.61
CA ASN A 190 11.56 -10.32 -9.75
C ASN A 190 11.68 -8.80 -9.76
N GLN A 191 11.44 -8.14 -10.90
CA GLN A 191 11.62 -6.69 -11.03
C GLN A 191 10.74 -6.07 -12.12
N LEU A 192 10.44 -4.79 -11.96
CA LEU A 192 9.68 -3.98 -12.91
C LEU A 192 10.60 -2.94 -13.55
N PHE A 193 10.67 -2.91 -14.88
CA PHE A 193 11.28 -1.84 -15.64
C PHE A 193 10.25 -0.77 -15.97
N LEU A 194 10.62 0.48 -15.77
CA LEU A 194 9.85 1.64 -16.18
C LEU A 194 10.75 2.56 -17.02
N PRO A 195 10.52 2.68 -18.34
CA PRO A 195 11.31 3.59 -19.17
C PRO A 195 11.00 5.05 -18.83
N ALA A 196 11.91 5.96 -19.20
CA ALA A 196 11.82 7.39 -18.88
C ALA A 196 10.44 8.00 -19.20
N HIS A 197 9.91 7.74 -20.40
CA HIS A 197 8.63 8.29 -20.83
C HIS A 197 7.43 7.76 -20.03
N VAL A 198 7.54 6.56 -19.45
CA VAL A 198 6.52 6.01 -18.54
C VAL A 198 6.61 6.71 -17.18
N LEU A 199 7.81 6.91 -16.65
CA LEU A 199 8.03 7.62 -15.38
C LEU A 199 7.48 9.06 -15.43
N ASP A 200 7.58 9.73 -16.57
CA ASP A 200 7.08 11.10 -16.74
C ASP A 200 5.57 11.17 -17.06
N THR A 201 4.85 10.04 -16.98
CA THR A 201 3.40 10.02 -17.20
C THR A 201 2.69 10.77 -16.09
N PRO A 202 1.87 11.80 -16.41
CA PRO A 202 1.15 12.56 -15.40
C PRO A 202 0.01 11.75 -14.78
N LEU A 203 -0.26 12.02 -13.50
CA LEU A 203 -1.47 11.52 -12.86
C LEU A 203 -2.72 12.11 -13.53
N LYS A 204 -3.83 11.39 -13.47
CA LYS A 204 -5.14 11.92 -13.92
C LYS A 204 -5.49 13.24 -13.21
N THR A 205 -5.09 13.36 -11.95
CA THR A 205 -5.30 14.51 -11.03
C THR A 205 -4.28 15.65 -11.13
N ALA A 206 -3.20 15.51 -11.92
CA ALA A 206 -2.05 16.44 -11.89
C ALA A 206 -2.32 17.89 -12.36
N ASN A 207 -3.48 18.18 -12.96
CA ASN A 207 -3.81 19.51 -13.52
C ASN A 207 -4.72 20.35 -12.61
N ILE A 208 -4.88 19.99 -11.34
CA ILE A 208 -5.75 20.72 -10.40
C ILE A 208 -4.91 21.85 -9.78
N PRO A 209 -5.31 23.13 -9.86
CA PRO A 209 -4.53 24.28 -9.36
C PRO A 209 -4.04 24.14 -7.91
N ASP A 210 -4.78 23.41 -7.08
CA ASP A 210 -4.45 23.20 -5.65
C ASP A 210 -3.38 22.13 -5.42
N HIS A 211 -3.00 21.37 -6.46
CA HIS A 211 -2.11 20.22 -6.41
C HIS A 211 -0.75 20.49 -5.75
N VAL A 212 -0.16 21.67 -5.98
CA VAL A 212 1.13 22.05 -5.38
C VAL A 212 1.03 22.23 -3.86
N VAL A 213 -0.07 22.81 -3.37
CA VAL A 213 -0.32 23.00 -1.93
C VAL A 213 -0.62 21.66 -1.27
N PHE A 214 -1.45 20.83 -1.90
CA PHE A 214 -1.76 19.49 -1.44
C PHE A 214 -0.52 18.58 -1.35
N HIS A 215 0.38 18.65 -2.35
CA HIS A 215 1.62 17.88 -2.35
C HIS A 215 2.54 18.29 -1.19
N GLN A 216 2.72 19.60 -0.96
CA GLN A 216 3.55 20.11 0.15
C GLN A 216 3.00 19.67 1.52
N GLN A 217 1.68 19.73 1.71
CA GLN A 217 1.03 19.29 2.95
C GLN A 217 1.13 17.77 3.15
N CYS A 218 0.98 16.99 2.07
CA CYS A 218 1.19 15.53 2.12
C CYS A 218 2.63 15.18 2.48
N GLU A 219 3.60 15.87 1.88
CA GLU A 219 5.03 15.73 2.20
C GLU A 219 5.33 16.13 3.65
N GLU A 220 4.77 17.23 4.16
CA GLU A 220 4.93 17.64 5.57
C GLU A 220 4.37 16.61 6.54
N MET A 221 3.23 16.00 6.21
CA MET A 221 2.61 14.96 7.02
C MET A 221 3.42 13.65 6.99
N LEU A 222 3.97 13.27 5.84
CA LEU A 222 4.89 12.14 5.74
C LEU A 222 6.20 12.41 6.48
N ARG A 223 6.71 13.65 6.46
CA ARG A 223 7.87 14.07 7.27
C ARG A 223 7.56 14.00 8.75
N SER A 224 6.38 14.43 9.21
CA SER A 224 6.01 14.37 10.63
C SER A 224 5.86 12.92 11.13
N LEU A 225 5.35 12.02 10.27
CA LEU A 225 5.32 10.57 10.53
C LEU A 225 6.73 9.98 10.67
N SER A 226 7.73 10.57 10.01
CA SER A 226 9.14 10.17 10.11
C SER A 226 9.92 10.87 11.24
N SER A 227 9.45 12.03 11.75
CA SER A 227 10.19 12.88 12.70
C SER A 227 9.97 12.54 14.17
N GLY A 228 9.03 11.66 14.50
CA GLY A 228 8.81 11.20 15.88
C GLY A 228 7.98 12.14 16.77
N GLU A 229 7.33 13.16 16.21
CA GLU A 229 6.30 13.97 16.89
C GLU A 229 4.97 13.22 16.93
N LYS A 230 4.82 12.40 17.97
CA LYS A 230 3.80 11.34 18.02
C LYS A 230 2.38 11.87 18.18
N THR A 231 2.14 13.02 18.81
CA THR A 231 0.76 13.43 19.16
C THR A 231 0.11 14.25 18.05
N THR A 232 0.78 15.28 17.54
CA THR A 232 0.29 16.14 16.46
C THR A 232 0.00 15.32 15.21
N THR A 233 0.91 14.41 14.87
CA THR A 233 0.77 13.53 13.71
C THR A 233 -0.45 12.61 13.83
N GLU A 234 -0.68 12.01 15.00
CA GLU A 234 -1.83 11.13 15.24
C GLU A 234 -3.17 11.88 15.25
N VAL A 235 -3.19 13.14 15.72
CA VAL A 235 -4.38 14.00 15.68
C VAL A 235 -4.73 14.41 14.24
N ARG A 236 -3.76 14.90 13.46
CA ARG A 236 -3.96 15.22 12.03
C ARG A 236 -4.49 14.02 11.27
N ARG A 237 -3.88 12.86 11.50
CA ARG A 237 -4.28 11.58 10.87
C ARG A 237 -5.73 11.22 11.17
N LEU A 238 -6.20 11.39 12.41
CA LEU A 238 -7.59 11.10 12.79
C LEU A 238 -8.58 12.05 12.15
N LEU A 239 -8.24 13.34 12.05
CA LEU A 239 -9.11 14.34 11.43
C LEU A 239 -9.27 14.10 9.92
N LEU A 240 -8.21 13.70 9.21
CA LEU A 240 -8.29 13.39 7.77
C LEU A 240 -9.07 12.11 7.46
N GLN A 241 -9.05 11.14 8.37
CA GLN A 241 -9.82 9.89 8.22
C GLN A 241 -11.33 10.07 8.33
N SER A 242 -11.77 11.24 8.77
CA SER A 242 -13.19 11.52 8.99
C SER A 242 -13.98 11.78 7.69
N ALA A 243 -13.31 11.91 6.54
CA ALA A 243 -13.92 12.07 5.21
C ALA A 243 -15.04 13.13 5.16
N GLY A 244 -14.87 14.23 5.90
CA GLY A 244 -15.83 15.35 6.01
C GLY A 244 -16.70 15.35 7.26
N ASP A 245 -16.80 14.24 8.01
CA ASP A 245 -17.53 14.14 9.28
C ASP A 245 -16.58 14.26 10.49
N PHE A 246 -15.99 15.45 10.64
CA PHE A 246 -14.84 15.67 11.52
C PHE A 246 -15.06 15.27 12.98
N PHE A 247 -14.10 14.51 13.50
CA PHE A 247 -14.08 14.17 14.92
C PHE A 247 -13.82 15.41 15.78
N ASP A 248 -14.60 15.57 16.84
CA ASP A 248 -14.31 16.54 17.89
C ASP A 248 -13.11 16.10 18.74
N ILE A 249 -12.60 17.01 19.57
CA ILE A 249 -11.42 16.74 20.39
C ILE A 249 -11.63 15.57 21.38
N ASN A 250 -12.86 15.32 21.83
CA ASN A 250 -13.17 14.20 22.73
C ASN A 250 -13.10 12.87 22.00
N GLN A 251 -13.64 12.81 20.78
CA GLN A 251 -13.60 11.66 19.90
C GLN A 251 -12.17 11.34 19.44
N VAL A 252 -11.35 12.36 19.21
CA VAL A 252 -9.92 12.20 18.92
C VAL A 252 -9.16 11.71 20.16
N ALA A 253 -9.38 12.31 21.33
CA ALA A 253 -8.73 11.88 22.57
C ALA A 253 -9.06 10.43 22.94
N ALA A 254 -10.33 10.02 22.79
CA ALA A 254 -10.77 8.65 23.03
C ALA A 254 -10.06 7.64 22.12
N ARG A 255 -9.92 7.94 20.82
CA ARG A 255 -9.21 7.09 19.85
C ARG A 255 -7.71 6.99 20.10
N LEU A 256 -7.14 7.99 20.80
CA LEU A 256 -5.75 7.97 21.26
C LEU A 256 -5.60 7.42 22.68
N ASN A 257 -6.65 6.82 23.24
CA ASN A 257 -6.69 6.26 24.59
C ASN A 257 -6.23 7.26 25.67
N MET A 258 -6.65 8.52 25.56
CA MET A 258 -6.32 9.57 26.53
C MET A 258 -7.49 10.52 26.79
N SER A 259 -7.39 11.31 27.87
CA SER A 259 -8.35 12.38 28.13
C SER A 259 -8.09 13.60 27.24
N GLU A 260 -9.14 14.39 26.98
CA GLU A 260 -9.02 15.67 26.27
C GLU A 260 -7.93 16.57 26.87
N ARG A 261 -7.88 16.65 28.21
CA ARG A 261 -6.86 17.41 28.95
C ARG A 261 -5.44 16.92 28.64
N SER A 262 -5.24 15.61 28.53
CA SER A 262 -3.95 15.01 28.20
C SER A 262 -3.56 15.30 26.76
N LEU A 263 -4.54 15.25 25.84
CA LEU A 263 -4.35 15.56 24.43
C LEU A 263 -3.92 17.03 24.24
N ARG A 264 -4.66 17.97 24.83
CA ARG A 264 -4.32 19.41 24.78
C ARG A 264 -2.93 19.68 25.34
N ARG A 265 -2.58 19.06 26.47
CA ARG A 265 -1.25 19.22 27.07
C ARG A 265 -0.13 18.73 26.14
N ARG A 266 -0.31 17.59 25.48
CA ARG A 266 0.69 17.02 24.56
C ARG A 266 0.81 17.85 23.28
N LEU A 267 -0.29 18.29 22.70
CA LEU A 267 -0.28 19.19 21.55
C LEU A 267 0.42 20.51 21.89
N ASN A 268 0.13 21.10 23.05
CA ASN A 268 0.80 22.32 23.50
C ASN A 268 2.31 22.12 23.72
N ALA A 269 2.74 20.94 24.18
CA ALA A 269 4.16 20.61 24.32
C ALA A 269 4.87 20.52 22.95
N GLU A 270 4.12 20.20 21.91
CA GLU A 270 4.55 20.21 20.50
C GLU A 270 4.27 21.60 19.85
N SER A 271 3.89 22.63 20.63
CA SER A 271 3.58 23.99 20.15
C SER A 271 2.44 24.08 19.13
N VAL A 272 1.50 23.14 19.17
CA VAL A 272 0.34 23.07 18.27
C VAL A 272 -0.96 23.04 19.07
N SER A 273 -2.06 23.53 18.50
CA SER A 273 -3.40 23.45 19.10
C SER A 273 -4.34 22.57 18.28
N PHE A 274 -5.27 21.87 18.93
CA PHE A 274 -6.28 21.07 18.23
C PHE A 274 -7.11 21.90 17.24
N ARG A 275 -7.42 23.15 17.61
CA ARG A 275 -8.20 24.05 16.76
C ARG A 275 -7.44 24.36 15.47
N THR A 276 -6.15 24.66 15.58
CA THR A 276 -5.28 24.91 14.42
C THR A 276 -5.25 23.68 13.50
N LEU A 277 -5.07 22.48 14.07
CA LEU A 277 -5.11 21.23 13.30
C LEU A 277 -6.47 20.96 12.63
N PHE A 278 -7.55 21.29 13.32
CA PHE A 278 -8.90 21.12 12.80
C PHE A 278 -9.20 22.10 11.67
N GLU A 279 -8.84 23.38 11.81
CA GLU A 279 -8.98 24.40 10.77
C GLU A 279 -8.11 24.05 9.56
N GLU A 280 -6.84 23.65 9.77
CA GLU A 280 -5.94 23.14 8.71
C GLU A 280 -6.59 22.01 7.89
N VAL A 281 -7.13 21.00 8.57
CA VAL A 281 -7.72 19.81 7.92
C VAL A 281 -9.09 20.10 7.32
N ARG A 282 -9.90 20.95 7.95
CA ARG A 282 -11.21 21.35 7.42
C ARG A 282 -11.07 22.18 6.16
N ASP A 283 -10.17 23.16 6.16
CA ASP A 283 -9.95 24.01 5.00
C ASP A 283 -9.36 23.19 3.84
N LEU A 284 -8.57 22.14 4.14
CA LEU A 284 -8.06 21.15 3.17
C LEU A 284 -9.17 20.33 2.48
N LEU A 285 -10.26 19.99 3.18
CA LEU A 285 -11.39 19.22 2.62
C LEU A 285 -12.53 20.10 2.07
N ALA A 286 -12.59 21.39 2.40
CA ALA A 286 -13.64 22.31 1.95
C ALA A 286 -13.41 22.91 0.55
N THR A 287 -12.25 22.65 -0.05
CA THR A 287 -11.88 23.06 -1.42
C THR A 287 -12.10 21.96 -2.48
N GLU A 288 -12.77 20.85 -2.14
CA GLU A 288 -13.40 19.93 -3.11
C GLU A 288 -14.79 20.41 -3.55
#